data_AF-A0A450S0S1-F1
#
_entry.id   AF-A0A450S0S1-F1
#
_cell.length_a   1.000
_cell.length_b   1.000
_cell.length_c   1.000
_cell.angle_alpha   90.00
_cell.angle_beta   90.00
_cell.angle_gamma   90.00
#
_symmetry.space_group_name_H-M   'P 1'
#
loop_
_entity.id
_entity.type
_entity.pdbx_description
1 polymer ?
#
loop_
_entity_poly.entity_id
_entity_poly.type
_entity_poly.pdbx_seq_one_letter_code
_entity_poly.pdbx_strand_id
1 'polypeptide(L)'
;MYPATLENTATEPGHYRVEKMKYARKKENGKTVNDLTTIIYNYRTTVKDIPVAAYDYVVNGRPAIDWVVERQCVKTDKASGIINDANYYAIETMNNPKYPLELLLRVITVSLETMAIANNLPKLDIPG
;
A
#
# COMPACT_ATOMS: atom_id res chain seq x y z
N MET A 1 13.79 5.75 -1.59
CA MET A 1 12.61 4.90 -1.30
C MET A 1 12.82 4.31 0.09
N TYR A 2 11.80 4.34 0.95
CA TYR A 2 11.87 3.77 2.29
C TYR A 2 12.32 2.30 2.21
N PRO A 3 13.34 1.87 2.96
CA PRO A 3 13.91 0.53 2.87
C PRO A 3 13.05 -0.49 3.64
N ALA A 4 11.82 -0.71 3.18
CA ALA A 4 10.98 -1.75 3.75
C ALA A 4 11.62 -3.14 3.54
N THR A 5 11.53 -3.99 4.57
CA THR A 5 12.00 -5.37 4.47
C THR A 5 11.08 -6.14 3.53
N LEU A 6 11.64 -6.71 2.47
CA LEU A 6 10.87 -7.42 1.46
C LEU A 6 11.20 -8.92 1.49
N GLU A 7 10.28 -9.72 2.01
CA GLU A 7 10.34 -11.18 1.88
C GLU A 7 9.71 -11.56 0.54
N ASN A 8 10.54 -11.96 -0.44
CA ASN A 8 10.09 -12.18 -1.80
C ASN A 8 10.73 -13.41 -2.44
N THR A 9 9.87 -14.32 -2.92
CA THR A 9 10.26 -15.53 -3.67
C THR A 9 9.89 -15.45 -5.16
N ALA A 10 9.51 -14.27 -5.65
CA ALA A 10 9.20 -14.02 -7.05
C ALA A 10 10.47 -14.05 -7.92
N THR A 11 10.40 -14.80 -9.01
CA THR A 11 11.49 -15.04 -9.97
C THR A 11 11.04 -14.71 -11.40
N GLU A 12 9.72 -14.70 -11.64
CA GLU A 12 9.12 -14.48 -12.95
C GLU A 12 8.10 -13.33 -12.91
N PRO A 13 7.85 -12.66 -14.04
CA PRO A 13 6.84 -11.61 -14.17
C PRO A 13 5.48 -11.92 -13.52
N GLY A 14 4.94 -13.11 -13.74
CA GLY A 14 3.63 -13.52 -13.21
C GLY A 14 3.59 -13.66 -11.68
N HIS A 15 4.74 -13.81 -11.02
CA HIS A 15 4.81 -13.92 -9.55
C HIS A 15 4.45 -12.60 -8.83
N TYR A 16 4.43 -11.48 -9.56
CA TYR A 16 4.02 -10.19 -9.03
C TYR A 16 2.51 -9.92 -9.17
N ARG A 17 1.73 -10.86 -9.72
CA ARG A 17 0.27 -10.71 -9.78
C ARG A 17 -0.31 -10.51 -8.37
N VAL A 18 -1.15 -9.50 -8.21
CA VAL A 18 -1.92 -9.25 -6.98
C VAL A 18 -3.37 -9.68 -7.16
N GLU A 19 -3.85 -10.54 -6.26
CA GLU A 19 -5.28 -10.85 -6.16
C GLU A 19 -5.96 -9.89 -5.18
N LYS A 20 -5.44 -9.81 -3.95
CA LYS A 20 -5.88 -8.86 -2.92
C LYS A 20 -4.83 -8.74 -1.84
N MET A 21 -4.31 -7.53 -1.62
CA MET A 21 -3.40 -7.25 -0.51
C MET A 21 -4.14 -7.30 0.83
N LYS A 22 -3.44 -7.69 1.89
CA LYS A 22 -4.00 -7.75 3.24
C LYS A 22 -2.95 -7.36 4.28
N TYR A 23 -3.39 -6.69 5.34
CA TYR A 23 -2.58 -6.57 6.55
C TYR A 23 -2.40 -7.93 7.20
N ALA A 24 -1.21 -8.18 7.75
CA ALA A 24 -1.06 -9.25 8.72
C ALA A 24 -1.96 -8.99 9.93
N ARG A 25 -2.17 -10.01 10.76
CA ARG A 25 -3.06 -9.93 11.92
C ARG A 25 -2.24 -10.17 13.16
N LYS A 26 -2.44 -9.34 14.19
CA LYS A 26 -1.81 -9.50 15.51
C LYS A 26 -2.86 -9.49 16.61
N LYS A 27 -2.49 -10.00 17.77
CA LYS A 27 -3.29 -9.90 19.00
C LYS A 27 -2.91 -8.64 19.75
N GLU A 28 -3.90 -7.81 20.04
CA GLU A 28 -3.75 -6.62 20.86
C GLU A 28 -4.94 -6.57 21.83
N ASN A 29 -4.66 -6.54 23.14
CA ASN A 29 -5.68 -6.53 24.20
C ASN A 29 -6.74 -7.64 24.03
N GLY A 30 -6.32 -8.86 23.68
CA GLY A 30 -7.19 -10.02 23.46
C GLY A 30 -7.96 -10.02 22.13
N LYS A 31 -7.93 -8.92 21.37
CA LYS A 31 -8.62 -8.79 20.06
C LYS A 31 -7.65 -9.04 18.91
N THR A 32 -8.16 -9.57 17.80
CA THR A 32 -7.39 -9.69 16.56
C THR A 32 -7.53 -8.39 15.76
N VAL A 33 -6.43 -7.66 15.61
CA VAL A 33 -6.36 -6.38 14.90
C VAL A 33 -5.42 -6.49 13.70
N ASN A 34 -5.45 -5.49 12.81
CA ASN A 34 -4.47 -5.40 11.72
C ASN A 34 -3.10 -5.04 12.30
N ASP A 35 -2.06 -5.69 11.78
CA ASP A 35 -0.69 -5.29 11.99
C ASP A 35 -0.24 -4.38 10.84
N LEU A 36 -0.24 -3.07 11.11
CA LEU A 36 0.12 -2.04 10.12
C LEU A 36 1.59 -2.09 9.71
N THR A 37 2.42 -2.84 10.41
CA THR A 37 3.85 -2.99 10.07
C THR A 37 4.08 -3.99 8.94
N THR A 38 3.07 -4.80 8.60
CA THR A 38 3.21 -5.91 7.66
C THR A 38 2.04 -6.00 6.68
N ILE A 39 2.34 -5.91 5.39
CA ILE A 39 1.39 -6.12 4.29
C ILE A 39 1.76 -7.39 3.53
N ILE A 40 0.82 -8.32 3.47
CA ILE A 40 0.87 -9.50 2.62
C ILE A 40 0.40 -9.06 1.23
N TYR A 41 1.35 -8.95 0.30
CA TYR A 41 1.08 -8.54 -1.08
C TYR A 41 0.42 -9.68 -1.85
N ASN A 42 1.03 -10.87 -1.81
CA ASN A 42 0.49 -12.13 -2.32
C ASN A 42 1.15 -13.33 -1.61
N TYR A 43 0.95 -14.56 -2.09
CA TYR A 43 1.52 -15.76 -1.46
C TYR A 43 3.05 -15.87 -1.56
N ARG A 44 3.71 -15.03 -2.38
CA ARG A 44 5.17 -15.04 -2.60
C ARG A 44 5.88 -13.85 -1.98
N THR A 45 5.16 -12.75 -1.75
CA THR A 45 5.72 -11.46 -1.38
C THR A 45 5.04 -10.89 -0.14
N THR A 46 5.84 -10.52 0.86
CA THR A 46 5.40 -9.80 2.06
C THR A 46 6.28 -8.58 2.28
N VAL A 47 5.66 -7.43 2.53
CA VAL A 47 6.34 -6.18 2.90
C VAL A 47 6.27 -6.05 4.42
N LYS A 48 7.41 -5.94 5.08
CA LYS A 48 7.57 -5.86 6.53
C LYS A 48 8.24 -4.55 6.94
N ASP A 49 8.22 -4.28 8.24
CA ASP A 49 8.86 -3.14 8.90
C ASP A 49 8.40 -1.78 8.34
N ILE A 50 7.11 -1.70 8.00
CA ILE A 50 6.46 -0.45 7.58
C ILE A 50 6.28 0.44 8.82
N PRO A 51 6.80 1.69 8.84
CA PRO A 51 6.61 2.59 9.97
C PRO A 51 5.14 2.96 10.11
N VAL A 52 4.63 2.89 11.33
CA VAL A 52 3.22 3.26 11.61
C VAL A 52 2.93 4.71 11.25
N ALA A 53 3.93 5.60 11.36
CA ALA A 53 3.81 7.01 10.94
C ALA A 53 3.50 7.19 9.45
N ALA A 54 3.77 6.19 8.59
CA ALA A 54 3.41 6.25 7.17
C ALA A 54 1.89 6.23 6.93
N TYR A 55 1.10 5.87 7.95
CA TYR A 55 -0.36 5.89 7.89
C TYR A 55 -0.96 7.24 8.30
N ASP A 56 -0.16 8.16 8.85
CA ASP A 56 -0.61 9.49 9.26
C ASP A 56 -0.92 10.40 8.06
N TYR A 57 -0.35 10.09 6.89
CA TYR A 57 -0.70 10.76 5.64
C TYR A 57 -2.07 10.29 5.14
N VAL A 58 -3.09 11.07 5.48
CA VAL A 58 -4.50 10.80 5.18
C VAL A 58 -4.98 11.65 3.99
N VAL A 59 -5.59 10.99 3.01
CA VAL A 59 -6.20 11.62 1.83
C VAL A 59 -7.64 11.16 1.71
N ASN A 60 -8.57 12.11 1.66
CA ASN A 60 -10.02 11.84 1.59
C ASN A 60 -10.52 10.89 2.71
N GLY A 61 -10.07 11.15 3.96
CA GLY A 61 -10.51 10.43 5.16
C GLY A 61 -9.89 9.04 5.36
N ARG A 62 -8.89 8.64 4.56
CA ARG A 62 -8.20 7.36 4.67
C ARG A 62 -6.68 7.48 4.45
N PRO A 63 -5.83 6.71 5.14
CA PRO A 63 -4.40 6.64 4.86
C PRO A 63 -4.10 6.37 3.38
N ALA A 64 -3.09 7.04 2.81
CA ALA A 64 -2.71 6.85 1.40
C ALA A 64 -2.34 5.38 1.08
N ILE A 65 -1.72 4.68 2.03
CA ILE A 65 -1.37 3.25 1.90
C ILE A 65 -2.63 2.38 1.77
N ASP A 66 -3.68 2.67 2.55
CA ASP A 66 -4.95 1.92 2.51
C ASP A 66 -5.63 2.04 1.13
N TRP A 67 -5.49 3.17 0.45
CA TRP A 67 -5.97 3.33 -0.92
C TRP A 67 -5.29 2.35 -1.88
N VAL A 68 -3.98 2.15 -1.75
CA VAL A 68 -3.23 1.19 -2.57
C VAL A 68 -3.67 -0.24 -2.27
N VAL A 69 -3.71 -0.60 -0.98
CA VAL A 69 -4.10 -1.95 -0.52
C VAL A 69 -5.51 -2.32 -0.99
N GLU A 70 -6.45 -1.37 -1.01
CA GLU A 70 -7.82 -1.61 -1.47
C GLU A 70 -7.94 -1.63 -2.99
N ARG A 71 -7.29 -0.70 -3.70
CA ARG A 71 -7.50 -0.50 -5.16
C ARG A 71 -6.65 -1.42 -6.03
N GLN A 72 -5.47 -1.84 -5.57
CA GLN A 72 -4.62 -2.79 -6.29
C GLN A 72 -5.08 -4.23 -5.99
N CYS A 73 -6.23 -4.60 -6.56
CA CYS A 73 -6.80 -5.94 -6.44
C CYS A 73 -7.55 -6.36 -7.71
N VAL A 74 -7.95 -7.63 -7.75
CA VAL A 74 -8.92 -8.15 -8.71
C VAL A 74 -10.29 -8.09 -8.06
N LYS A 75 -11.23 -7.40 -8.70
CA LYS A 75 -12.60 -7.25 -8.21
C LYS A 75 -13.61 -7.41 -9.33
N THR A 76 -14.57 -8.30 -9.13
CA THR A 76 -15.74 -8.43 -10.02
C THR A 76 -16.88 -7.58 -9.48
N ASP A 77 -17.42 -6.70 -10.33
CA ASP A 77 -18.68 -6.04 -10.03
C ASP A 77 -19.84 -7.04 -10.13
N LYS A 78 -20.65 -7.14 -9.07
CA LYS A 78 -21.69 -8.18 -8.98
C LYS A 78 -22.87 -7.94 -9.92
N ALA A 79 -23.18 -6.68 -10.22
CA ALA A 79 -24.34 -6.34 -11.03
C ALA A 79 -24.06 -6.54 -12.52
N SER A 80 -22.90 -6.09 -12.98
CA SER A 80 -22.49 -6.17 -14.39
C SER A 80 -21.67 -7.42 -14.74
N GLY A 81 -21.06 -8.08 -13.76
CA GLY A 81 -20.11 -9.16 -13.99
C GLY A 81 -18.74 -8.69 -14.50
N ILE A 82 -18.51 -7.39 -14.65
CA ILE A 82 -17.26 -6.84 -15.17
C ILE A 82 -16.14 -7.07 -14.15
N ILE A 83 -15.04 -7.67 -14.62
CA ILE A 83 -13.82 -7.89 -13.85
C ILE A 83 -12.92 -6.66 -14.00
N ASN A 84 -12.66 -5.99 -12.88
CA ASN A 84 -11.62 -4.99 -12.77
C ASN A 84 -10.37 -5.64 -12.19
N ASP A 85 -9.37 -5.86 -13.04
CA ASP A 85 -8.08 -6.42 -12.68
C ASP A 85 -6.99 -5.35 -12.79
N ALA A 86 -6.50 -4.87 -11.64
CA ALA A 86 -5.46 -3.85 -11.59
C ALA A 86 -4.13 -4.28 -12.26
N ASN A 87 -3.88 -5.58 -12.40
CA ASN A 87 -2.66 -6.09 -13.03
C ASN A 87 -2.62 -5.82 -14.54
N TYR A 88 -3.77 -5.64 -15.21
CA TYR A 88 -3.79 -5.30 -16.64
C TYR A 88 -3.10 -3.97 -16.90
N TYR A 89 -3.35 -2.95 -16.06
CA TYR A 89 -2.64 -1.67 -16.17
C TYR A 89 -1.12 -1.83 -16.01
N ALA A 90 -0.70 -2.67 -15.07
CA ALA A 90 0.72 -2.95 -14.84
C ALA A 90 1.40 -3.61 -16.06
N ILE A 91 0.70 -4.51 -16.75
CA ILE A 91 1.25 -5.29 -17.86
C ILE A 91 1.11 -4.55 -19.19
N GLU A 92 -0.06 -3.99 -19.48
CA GLU A 92 -0.43 -3.45 -20.79
C GLU A 92 -0.03 -1.98 -20.96
N THR A 93 -0.06 -1.20 -19.87
CA THR A 93 0.24 0.25 -19.93
C THR A 93 1.63 0.56 -19.38
N MET A 94 1.98 -0.03 -18.24
CA MET A 94 3.25 0.25 -17.58
C MET A 94 4.39 -0.65 -18.06
N ASN A 95 4.10 -1.72 -18.81
CA ASN A 95 5.05 -2.78 -19.18
C ASN A 95 5.92 -3.24 -17.99
N ASN A 96 5.37 -3.22 -16.77
CA ASN A 96 6.04 -3.55 -15.53
C ASN A 96 5.10 -4.34 -14.61
N PRO A 97 5.18 -5.68 -14.61
CA PRO A 97 4.38 -6.53 -13.72
C PRO A 97 4.61 -6.27 -12.22
N LYS A 98 5.75 -5.67 -11.85
CA LYS A 98 6.07 -5.29 -10.45
C LYS A 98 5.42 -3.97 -10.04
N TYR A 99 4.78 -3.26 -10.97
CA TYR A 99 4.25 -1.92 -10.74
C TYR A 99 3.35 -1.80 -9.49
N PRO A 100 2.41 -2.71 -9.20
CA PRO A 100 1.58 -2.57 -7.99
C PRO A 100 2.38 -2.68 -6.69
N LEU A 101 3.42 -3.53 -6.66
CA LEU A 101 4.33 -3.65 -5.52
C LEU A 101 5.19 -2.39 -5.38
N GLU A 102 5.78 -1.90 -6.47
CA GLU A 102 6.57 -0.67 -6.46
C GLU A 102 5.73 0.55 -6.07
N LEU A 103 4.47 0.62 -6.52
CA LEU A 103 3.53 1.67 -6.17
C LEU A 103 3.29 1.69 -4.65
N LEU A 104 3.08 0.52 -4.03
CA LEU A 104 2.95 0.41 -2.58
C LEU A 104 4.20 0.95 -1.85
N LEU A 105 5.40 0.53 -2.25
CA LEU A 105 6.66 0.98 -1.64
C LEU A 105 6.91 2.49 -1.84
N ARG A 106 6.54 3.02 -3.01
CA ARG A 106 6.60 4.47 -3.29
C ARG A 106 5.62 5.23 -2.41
N VAL A 107 4.38 4.77 -2.26
CA VAL A 107 3.38 5.44 -1.41
C VAL A 107 3.78 5.43 0.06
N ILE A 108 4.37 4.34 0.57
CA ILE A 108 4.95 4.31 1.93
C ILE A 108 5.99 5.43 2.10
N THR A 109 6.89 5.58 1.11
CA THR A 109 7.90 6.63 1.13
C THR A 109 7.27 8.02 1.08
N VAL A 110 6.37 8.24 0.11
CA VAL A 110 5.68 9.53 -0.08
C VAL A 110 4.93 9.94 1.17
N SER A 111 4.25 9.02 1.85
CA SER A 111 3.58 9.30 3.11
C SER A 111 4.53 9.85 4.17
N LEU A 112 5.67 9.20 4.37
CA LEU A 112 6.66 9.61 5.37
C LEU A 112 7.26 10.98 5.04
N GLU A 113 7.66 11.19 3.79
CA GLU A 113 8.25 12.45 3.33
C GLU A 113 7.22 13.60 3.41
N THR A 114 5.95 13.33 3.07
CA THR A 114 4.88 14.32 3.15
C THR A 114 4.64 14.76 4.59
N MET A 115 4.57 13.80 5.52
CA MET A 115 4.42 14.13 6.94
C MET A 115 5.66 14.84 7.49
N ALA A 116 6.87 14.49 7.04
CA ALA A 116 8.08 15.22 7.40
C ALA A 116 8.02 16.68 6.94
N ILE A 117 7.57 16.96 5.72
CA ILE A 117 7.39 18.33 5.23
C ILE A 117 6.32 19.06 6.04
N ALA A 118 5.15 18.46 6.24
CA ALA A 118 4.03 19.08 6.95
C ALA A 118 4.41 19.44 8.40
N ASN A 119 5.11 18.55 9.10
CA ASN A 119 5.56 18.76 10.48
C ASN A 119 6.64 19.85 10.61
N ASN A 120 7.35 20.17 9.52
CA ASN A 120 8.37 21.22 9.48
C ASN A 120 7.86 22.55 8.91
N LEU A 121 6.55 22.69 8.63
CA LEU A 121 5.98 23.97 8.23
C LEU A 121 6.09 25.01 9.35
N PRO A 122 6.29 26.30 9.02
CA PRO A 122 6.28 27.36 10.02
C PRO A 122 4.92 27.41 10.73
N LYS A 123 4.93 27.93 11.97
CA LYS A 123 3.68 28.21 12.68
C LYS A 123 2.83 29.17 11.86
N LEU A 124 1.52 28.92 11.84
CA LEU A 124 0.57 29.80 11.19
C LEU A 124 0.58 31.16 11.90
N ASP A 125 0.99 32.20 11.18
CA ASP A 125 0.89 33.59 11.61
C ASP A 125 -0.39 34.18 11.01
N ILE A 126 -1.33 34.58 11.86
CA ILE A 126 -2.58 35.22 11.43
C ILE A 126 -2.50 36.68 11.89
N PRO A 127 -2.34 37.65 10.97
CA PRO A 127 -2.40 39.05 11.31
C PRO A 127 -3.81 39.39 11.84
N GLY A 128 -3.86 40.08 12.99
CA GLY A 128 -5.09 40.61 13.57
C GLY A 128 -5.59 41.89 12.90
#